data_AF-A0A5N7IVF1-F1
#
_entry.id   AF-A0A5N7IVF1-F1
#
_cell.length_a   1.000
_cell.length_b   1.000
_cell.length_c   1.000
_cell.angle_alpha   90.00
_cell.angle_beta   90.00
_cell.angle_gamma   90.00
#
_symmetry.space_group_name_H-M   'P 1'
#
loop_
_entity.id
_entity.type
_entity.pdbx_description
1 polymer ?
#
loop_
_entity_poly.entity_id
_entity_poly.type
_entity_poly.pdbx_seq_one_letter_code
_entity_poly.pdbx_strand_id
1 'polypeptide(L)'
;MIVLGYHAKKNGTVSLILRERINKASRLYHDGIAKTIICSGAAVGNDNIEADVMAKALIELGIPDYSIIREKLSKNTYGNLINSREIMQISEFNTAIIVSSPCHLRKEYRGGI
;
A
#
# COMPACT_ATOMS: atom_id res chain seq x y z
N MET A 1 -2.59 3.78 9.46
CA MET A 1 -2.45 2.45 8.80
C MET A 1 -1.52 2.59 7.61
N ILE A 2 -0.85 1.51 7.19
CA ILE A 2 0.05 1.49 6.04
C ILE A 2 -0.51 0.50 5.02
N VAL A 3 -0.72 0.95 3.78
CA VAL A 3 -1.11 0.12 2.65
C VAL A 3 0.10 -0.09 1.78
N LEU A 4 0.58 -1.33 1.71
CA LEU A 4 1.73 -1.66 0.89
C LEU A 4 1.33 -1.73 -0.58
N GLY A 5 2.19 -1.20 -1.43
CA GLY A 5 2.15 -1.36 -2.88
C GLY A 5 2.26 -2.82 -3.30
N TYR A 6 1.79 -3.09 -4.51
CA TYR A 6 1.93 -4.37 -5.18
C TYR A 6 1.94 -4.11 -6.67
N HIS A 7 2.94 -4.69 -7.35
CA HIS A 7 3.19 -4.52 -8.78
C HIS A 7 1.90 -4.32 -9.58
N ALA A 8 1.71 -3.10 -10.08
CA ALA A 8 0.68 -2.82 -11.06
C ALA A 8 0.92 -3.71 -12.30
N LYS A 9 -0.15 -4.19 -12.93
CA LYS A 9 0.00 -4.95 -14.18
C LYS A 9 0.65 -4.05 -15.24
N LYS A 10 1.38 -4.64 -16.19
CA LYS A 10 2.06 -3.90 -17.29
C LYS A 10 1.16 -2.94 -18.08
N ASN A 11 -0.16 -3.17 -18.06
CA ASN A 11 -1.16 -2.34 -18.72
C ASN A 11 -1.69 -1.17 -17.86
N GLY A 12 -1.10 -0.89 -16.70
CA GLY A 12 -1.52 0.18 -15.79
C GLY A 12 -2.79 -0.12 -14.99
N THR A 13 -3.41 -1.29 -15.16
CA THR A 13 -4.58 -1.67 -14.36
C THR A 13 -4.16 -2.08 -12.95
N VAL A 14 -4.90 -1.56 -11.96
CA VAL A 14 -4.81 -2.00 -10.56
C VAL A 14 -4.95 -3.51 -10.50
N SER A 15 -3.96 -4.19 -9.91
CA SER A 15 -4.05 -5.65 -9.72
C SER A 15 -5.21 -5.97 -8.77
N LEU A 16 -5.80 -7.16 -8.89
CA LEU A 16 -6.86 -7.60 -7.96
C LEU A 16 -6.37 -7.51 -6.50
N ILE A 17 -5.10 -7.87 -6.27
CA ILE A 17 -4.43 -7.77 -4.98
C ILE A 17 -4.43 -6.33 -4.44
N LEU A 18 -4.05 -5.36 -5.27
CA LEU A 18 -4.03 -3.96 -4.87
C LEU A 18 -5.44 -3.43 -4.59
N ARG A 19 -6.45 -3.87 -5.37
CA ARG A 19 -7.85 -3.52 -5.15
C ARG A 19 -8.39 -4.04 -3.82
N GLU A 20 -8.08 -5.29 -3.47
CA GLU A 20 -8.46 -5.86 -2.16
C GLU A 20 -7.85 -5.08 -0.99
N ARG A 21 -6.58 -4.65 -1.11
CA ARG A 21 -5.92 -3.81 -0.10
C ARG A 21 -6.59 -2.45 0.03
N ILE A 22 -6.91 -1.80 -1.08
CA ILE A 22 -7.63 -0.52 -1.10
C ILE A 22 -9.00 -0.65 -0.43
N ASN A 23 -9.78 -1.67 -0.79
CA ASN A 23 -11.09 -1.93 -0.19
C ASN A 23 -10.98 -2.17 1.32
N LYS A 24 -9.99 -2.96 1.75
CA LYS A 24 -9.75 -3.22 3.17
C LYS A 24 -9.36 -1.95 3.93
N ALA A 25 -8.48 -1.13 3.36
CA ALA A 25 -8.07 0.14 3.95
C ALA A 25 -9.24 1.12 4.08
N SER A 26 -10.07 1.22 3.04
CA SER A 26 -11.29 2.03 3.05
C SER A 26 -12.26 1.59 4.15
N ARG A 27 -12.51 0.28 4.29
CA ARG A 27 -13.34 -0.25 5.37
C ARG A 27 -12.78 0.09 6.75
N LEU A 28 -11.48 -0.12 6.98
CA LEU A 28 -10.84 0.19 8.26
C LEU A 28 -10.90 1.69 8.61
N TYR A 29 -10.86 2.56 7.61
CA TYR A 29 -11.02 4.00 7.80
C TYR A 29 -12.45 4.36 8.21
N HIS A 30 -13.43 3.86 7.46
CA HIS A 30 -14.86 4.09 7.73
C HIS A 30 -15.33 3.47 9.05
N ASP A 31 -14.73 2.34 9.46
CA ASP A 31 -14.93 1.72 10.78
C ASP A 31 -14.28 2.52 11.93
N GLY A 32 -13.56 3.62 11.64
CA GLY A 32 -12.88 4.46 12.64
C GLY A 32 -11.61 3.84 13.24
N ILE A 33 -11.15 2.72 12.70
CA ILE A 33 -10.02 1.95 13.23
C ILE A 33 -8.68 2.64 12.95
N ALA A 34 -8.54 3.35 11.82
CA ALA A 34 -7.41 4.25 11.60
C ALA A 34 -7.81 5.51 10.86
N LYS A 35 -7.32 6.67 11.34
CA LYS A 35 -7.66 8.00 10.82
C LYS A 35 -6.75 8.50 9.70
N THR A 36 -5.60 7.85 9.51
CA THR A 36 -4.60 8.21 8.51
C THR A 36 -4.16 6.97 7.75
N ILE A 37 -4.03 7.10 6.43
CA ILE A 37 -3.63 6.02 5.51
C ILE A 37 -2.32 6.42 4.84
N ILE A 38 -1.27 5.63 5.05
CA ILE A 38 0.01 5.79 4.32
C ILE A 38 -0.02 4.81 3.14
N CYS A 39 -0.14 5.33 1.93
CA CYS A 39 -0.02 4.59 0.69
C CYS A 39 1.44 4.54 0.28
N SER A 40 2.08 3.38 0.40
CA SER A 40 3.53 3.22 0.18
C SER A 40 3.81 2.35 -1.04
N GLY A 41 4.44 2.93 -2.06
CA GLY A 41 4.82 2.22 -3.28
C GLY A 41 5.22 3.18 -4.41
N ALA A 42 6.38 2.91 -4.99
CA ALA A 42 6.93 3.62 -6.15
C ALA A 42 6.38 3.08 -7.47
N ALA A 43 6.74 3.73 -8.56
CA ALA A 43 6.54 3.20 -9.90
C ALA A 43 7.46 1.98 -10.13
N VAL A 44 6.88 0.82 -10.41
CA VAL A 44 7.63 -0.41 -10.71
C VAL A 44 7.14 -1.03 -12.01
N GLY A 45 7.86 -0.79 -13.10
CA GLY A 45 7.59 -1.39 -14.41
C GLY A 45 6.59 -0.64 -15.30
N ASN A 46 6.15 0.56 -14.89
CA ASN A 46 5.41 1.54 -15.69
C ASN A 46 5.63 2.96 -15.09
N ASP A 47 5.06 4.00 -15.69
CA ASP A 47 5.15 5.39 -15.18
C ASP A 47 4.13 5.70 -14.07
N ASN A 48 3.34 4.72 -13.63
CA ASN A 48 2.29 4.92 -12.62
C ASN A 48 2.85 4.64 -11.22
N ILE A 49 2.92 5.69 -10.40
CA ILE A 49 3.31 5.57 -9.00
C ILE A 49 2.19 4.88 -8.22
N GLU A 50 2.46 3.71 -7.64
CA GLU A 50 1.47 2.89 -6.94
C GLU A 50 0.79 3.66 -5.79
N ALA A 51 1.54 4.48 -5.05
CA ALA A 51 1.00 5.34 -4.01
C ALA A 51 -0.07 6.32 -4.52
N ASP A 52 0.13 6.90 -5.71
CA ASP A 52 -0.85 7.83 -6.31
C ASP A 52 -2.10 7.11 -6.79
N VAL A 53 -1.92 5.92 -7.37
CA VAL A 53 -3.03 5.05 -7.80
C VAL A 53 -3.90 4.64 -6.61
N MET A 54 -3.27 4.22 -5.50
CA MET A 54 -3.99 3.90 -4.26
C MET A 54 -4.72 5.11 -3.69
N ALA A 55 -4.05 6.26 -3.61
CA ALA A 55 -4.64 7.49 -3.09
C ALA A 55 -5.87 7.91 -3.90
N LYS A 56 -5.78 7.91 -5.23
CA LYS A 56 -6.90 8.23 -6.10
C LYS A 56 -8.10 7.31 -5.86
N ALA A 57 -7.87 6.00 -5.80
CA ALA A 57 -8.93 5.03 -5.55
C ALA A 57 -9.58 5.19 -4.15
N LEU A 58 -8.80 5.53 -3.12
CA LEU A 58 -9.32 5.79 -1.79
C LEU A 58 -10.16 7.08 -1.73
N ILE A 59 -9.77 8.11 -2.48
CA ILE A 59 -10.54 9.36 -2.62
C ILE A 59 -11.88 9.08 -3.30
N GLU A 60 -11.88 8.28 -4.37
CA GLU A 60 -13.11 7.84 -5.05
C GLU A 60 -14.04 7.03 -4.11
N LEU A 61 -13.49 6.40 -3.07
CA LEU A 61 -14.24 5.71 -2.01
C LEU A 61 -14.65 6.62 -0.83
N GLY A 62 -14.53 7.94 -0.99
CA GLY A 62 -14.99 8.93 -0.02
C GLY A 62 -14.02 9.23 1.12
N ILE A 63 -12.75 8.80 1.02
CA ILE A 63 -11.72 9.16 2.00
C ILE A 63 -11.15 10.53 1.64
N PRO A 64 -11.13 11.51 2.56
CA PRO A 64 -10.58 12.82 2.27
C PRO A 64 -9.07 12.75 1.99
N ASP A 65 -8.60 13.54 1.02
CA ASP A 65 -7.19 13.56 0.60
C ASP A 65 -6.22 13.89 1.75
N TYR A 66 -6.64 14.76 2.68
CA TYR A 66 -5.83 15.12 3.86
C TYR A 66 -5.61 13.95 4.84
N SER A 67 -6.41 12.87 4.75
CA SER A 67 -6.20 11.65 5.54
C SER A 67 -5.23 10.68 4.87
N ILE A 68 -4.71 11.00 3.67
CA ILE A 68 -3.88 10.11 2.86
C ILE A 68 -2.48 10.69 2.70
N ILE A 69 -1.47 9.91 3.10
CA ILE A 69 -0.06 10.23 2.90
C ILE A 69 0.48 9.33 1.78
N ARG A 70 1.14 9.92 0.80
CA ARG A 70 1.72 9.21 -0.35
C ARG A 70 3.22 9.05 -0.16
N GLU A 71 3.67 7.81 0.02
CA GLU A 71 5.10 7.47 0.07
C GLU A 71 5.50 6.82 -1.27
N LYS A 72 6.27 7.55 -2.08
CA LYS A 72 6.50 7.25 -3.51
C LYS A 72 7.88 6.66 -3.84
N LEU A 73 8.75 6.51 -2.85
CA LEU A 73 10.17 6.18 -3.05
C LEU A 73 10.42 4.67 -3.02
N SER A 74 9.57 3.93 -2.33
CA SER A 74 9.80 2.51 -2.07
C SER A 74 9.48 1.60 -3.24
N LYS A 75 10.50 0.91 -3.76
CA LYS A 75 10.36 -0.10 -4.84
C LYS A 75 10.27 -1.54 -4.35
N ASN A 76 10.36 -1.76 -3.03
CA ASN A 76 10.32 -3.07 -2.41
C ASN A 76 9.68 -3.00 -1.01
N THR A 77 9.25 -4.16 -0.50
CA THR A 77 8.55 -4.29 0.78
C THR A 77 9.35 -3.74 1.97
N TYR A 78 10.67 -3.90 1.97
CA TYR A 78 11.52 -3.44 3.07
C TYR A 78 11.61 -1.91 3.10
N GLY A 79 11.81 -1.30 1.93
CA GLY A 79 11.77 0.15 1.76
C GLY A 79 10.42 0.74 2.15
N ASN A 80 9.32 0.07 1.77
CA ASN A 80 7.96 0.52 2.14
C ASN A 80 7.84 0.71 3.66
N LEU A 81 8.37 -0.25 4.45
CA LEU A 81 8.30 -0.20 5.91
C LEU A 81 9.25 0.85 6.50
N ILE A 82 10.47 0.99 5.99
CA ILE A 82 11.42 2.02 6.46
C ILE A 82 10.86 3.41 6.21
N ASN A 83 10.44 3.70 4.99
CA ASN A 83 9.95 5.04 4.63
C ASN A 83 8.63 5.34 5.34
N SER A 84 7.75 4.34 5.50
CA SER A 84 6.53 4.51 6.30
C SER A 84 6.84 4.74 7.79
N ARG A 85 7.89 4.12 8.34
CA ARG A 85 8.31 4.34 9.73
C ARG A 85 8.82 5.76 9.94
N GLU A 86 9.58 6.30 9.00
CA GLU A 86 10.05 7.69 9.05
C GLU A 86 8.87 8.67 9.03
N ILE A 87 7.89 8.45 8.15
CA ILE A 87 6.64 9.22 8.11
C ILE A 87 5.89 9.13 9.44
N MET A 88 5.82 7.93 10.04
CA MET A 88 5.18 7.74 11.34
C MET A 88 5.90 8.50 12.45
N GLN A 89 7.23 8.54 12.45
CA GLN A 89 8.01 9.28 13.45
C GLN A 89 7.76 10.78 13.35
N ILE A 90 7.78 11.33 12.12
CA ILE A 90 7.50 12.75 11.86
C ILE A 90 6.07 13.12 12.25
N SER A 91 5.12 12.19 12.08
CA SER A 91 3.70 12.39 12.37
C SER A 91 3.30 11.96 13.79
N GLU A 92 4.26 11.61 14.64
CA GLU A 92 4.06 11.14 16.02
C GLU A 92 3.09 9.94 16.16
N PHE A 93 3.06 9.07 15.14
CA PHE A 93 2.26 7.84 15.16
C PHE A 93 2.98 6.72 15.91
N ASN A 94 2.38 6.25 17.00
CA ASN A 94 2.95 5.19 17.84
C ASN A 94 2.58 3.76 17.41
N THR A 95 1.52 3.59 16.62
CA THR A 95 1.05 2.27 16.17
C THR A 95 0.61 2.32 14.71
N ALA A 96 0.70 1.18 14.02
CA ALA A 96 0.21 1.03 12.66
C ALA A 96 -0.39 -0.35 12.42
N ILE A 97 -1.47 -0.34 11.64
CA ILE A 97 -2.02 -1.53 10.99
C ILE A 97 -1.38 -1.62 9.61
N ILE A 98 -0.77 -2.76 9.30
CA ILE A 98 -0.19 -3.04 7.99
C ILE A 98 -1.21 -3.81 7.15
N VAL A 99 -1.66 -3.20 6.06
CA VAL A 99 -2.52 -3.83 5.05
C VAL A 99 -1.62 -4.37 3.95
N SER A 100 -1.38 -5.67 4.00
CA SER A 100 -0.68 -6.44 2.97
C SER A 100 -1.55 -7.60 2.50
N SER A 101 -1.16 -8.24 1.40
CA SER A 101 -1.80 -9.49 0.95
C SER A 101 -0.84 -10.63 1.18
N PRO A 102 -1.34 -11.86 1.48
CA PRO A 102 -0.48 -13.02 1.53
C PRO A 102 0.27 -13.13 0.20
N CYS A 103 1.60 -13.12 0.26
CA CYS A 103 2.40 -13.52 -0.88
C CYS A 103 1.87 -14.90 -1.30
N HIS A 104 1.52 -15.07 -2.58
CA HIS A 104 1.53 -16.41 -3.13
C HIS A 104 2.97 -16.89 -2.98
N LEU A 105 3.22 -17.69 -1.94
CA LEU A 105 4.31 -18.64 -1.87
C LEU A 105 4.22 -19.47 -3.15
N ARG A 106 4.81 -18.97 -4.23
CA ARG A 106 5.24 -19.83 -5.32
C ARG A 106 6.25 -20.75 -4.65
N LYS A 107 5.79 -21.98 -4.42
CA LYS A 107 6.58 -23.11 -3.95
C LYS A 107 7.93 -23.08 -4.67
N GLU A 108 8.99 -22.67 -3.99
CA GLU A 108 10.32 -23.17 -4.32
C GLU A 108 10.35 -24.64 -3.87
N TYR A 109 9.78 -25.50 -4.69
CA TYR A 109 10.25 -26.89 -4.77
C TYR A 109 11.22 -26.94 -5.95
N ARG A 110 12.48 -26.59 -5.69
CA ARG A 110 13.59 -27.23 -6.41
C ARG A 110 13.98 -28.40 -5.53
N GLY A 111 13.29 -29.52 -5.73
CA GLY A 111 13.68 -30.79 -5.13
C GLY A 111 15.11 -31.09 -5.55
N GLY A 112 15.98 -31.27 -4.55
CA GLY A 112 17.16 -32.09 -4.73
C GLY A 112 16.70 -33.54 -4.82
N ILE A 113 17.00 -34.16 -5.95
CA ILE A 113 17.59 -35.49 -6.14
C ILE A 113 18.09 -35.56 -7.59
#